data_AF-A0A8I0VBM3-F1
#
_entry.id   AF-A0A8I0VBM3-F1
#
_cell.length_a   1.000
_cell.length_b   1.000
_cell.length_c   1.000
_cell.angle_alpha   90.00
_cell.angle_beta   90.00
_cell.angle_gamma   90.00
#
_symmetry.space_group_name_H-M   'P 1'
#
loop_
_entity.id
_entity.type
_entity.pdbx_description
1 polymer ?
#
loop_
_entity_poly.entity_id
_entity_poly.type
_entity_poly.pdbx_seq_one_letter_code
_entity_poly.pdbx_strand_id
1 'polypeptide(L)'
;MTATALDRRIAAVVDGGNCSGCGMCALLDSGLRMEDVDGFSRPVRRGPADAVPDAPRHFDRACPGRRVAAQDPEGATRHPLMGPVVQAFEAWAVDPAIRERGSSGGTLTALAAWLAETGEASSVVGASADPVAPRRTVSVRITTREEALAAAGSRYAPVSAAADASARDASAAIVGKPCEASALRALQSSEGRADGPLLLSFFCAGTPRQQATDDLVAELGIPHDEPVRDLWYRGRGWPGRFTAERLDGSSVSASYDDSWGAHLGPAVQWRCKICPDGIGESSDVTAGDFWRTDARGYPDFAEGAGVSALIARTRRGQDLVLRAVAAGVIEAVPIDIDDVAAIQPLQRQRRSTLAGRLAGARLAGAAVPRYPGFGLLRLAAGRARETYRTAKGTYRRVRARRSV
;
A
#
# COMPACT_ATOMS: atom_id res chain seq x y z
N MET A 1 22.17 -21.03 15.41
CA MET A 1 21.18 -21.70 14.54
C MET A 1 21.62 -21.56 13.10
N THR A 2 21.67 -22.63 12.32
CA THR A 2 22.07 -22.60 10.90
C THR A 2 20.98 -21.97 10.05
N ALA A 3 21.34 -21.03 9.16
CA ALA A 3 20.39 -20.36 8.28
C ALA A 3 19.74 -21.37 7.31
N THR A 4 18.41 -21.37 7.25
CA THR A 4 17.63 -22.24 6.35
C THR A 4 17.73 -21.80 4.88
N ALA A 5 17.22 -22.62 3.97
CA ALA A 5 17.10 -22.24 2.56
C ALA A 5 16.14 -21.06 2.32
N LEU A 6 15.14 -20.88 3.20
CA LEU A 6 14.24 -19.72 3.20
C LEU A 6 14.98 -18.47 3.70
N ASP A 7 15.74 -18.57 4.80
CA ASP A 7 16.53 -17.45 5.35
C ASP A 7 17.48 -16.87 4.32
N ARG A 8 18.21 -17.72 3.58
CA ARG A 8 19.12 -17.25 2.53
C ARG A 8 18.41 -16.47 1.42
N ARG A 9 17.17 -16.86 1.07
CA ARG A 9 16.36 -16.14 0.07
C ARG A 9 15.84 -14.81 0.61
N ILE A 10 15.42 -14.79 1.86
CA ILE A 10 14.99 -13.57 2.55
C ILE A 10 16.14 -12.58 2.65
N ALA A 11 17.31 -13.02 3.13
CA ALA A 11 18.52 -12.21 3.23
C ALA A 11 18.88 -11.58 1.87
N ALA A 12 18.91 -12.38 0.80
CA ALA A 12 19.19 -11.86 -0.54
C ALA A 12 18.21 -10.76 -1.01
N VAL A 13 16.95 -10.78 -0.57
CA VAL A 13 15.96 -9.73 -0.85
C VAL A 13 16.19 -8.49 0.02
N VAL A 14 16.48 -8.69 1.31
CA VAL A 14 16.72 -7.61 2.28
C VAL A 14 18.02 -6.87 1.93
N ASP A 15 19.12 -7.59 1.78
CA ASP A 15 20.46 -7.06 1.48
C ASP A 15 20.49 -6.41 0.08
N GLY A 16 19.68 -6.90 -0.85
CA GLY A 16 19.48 -6.29 -2.16
C GLY A 16 18.65 -5.00 -2.13
N GLY A 17 18.15 -4.57 -0.97
CA GLY A 17 17.26 -3.41 -0.80
C GLY A 17 15.86 -3.61 -1.41
N ASN A 18 15.50 -4.85 -1.73
CA ASN A 18 14.27 -5.19 -2.46
C ASN A 18 13.12 -5.62 -1.54
N CYS A 19 13.34 -5.72 -0.22
CA CYS A 19 12.27 -5.98 0.73
C CYS A 19 11.29 -4.79 0.79
N SER A 20 10.00 -5.05 0.65
CA SER A 20 8.96 -4.03 0.80
C SER A 20 8.39 -3.94 2.21
N GLY A 21 8.71 -4.90 3.09
CA GLY A 21 8.04 -5.06 4.38
C GLY A 21 6.55 -5.39 4.21
N CYS A 22 6.22 -6.39 3.38
CA CYS A 22 4.82 -6.84 3.23
C CYS A 22 4.39 -7.86 4.28
N GLY A 23 5.32 -8.64 4.84
CA GLY A 23 5.01 -9.63 5.88
C GLY A 23 4.74 -11.06 5.40
N MET A 24 4.52 -11.30 4.11
CA MET A 24 4.16 -12.63 3.58
C MET A 24 5.12 -13.76 4.01
N CYS A 25 6.42 -13.50 4.16
CA CYS A 25 7.36 -14.53 4.60
C CYS A 25 7.11 -15.04 6.03
N ALA A 26 6.48 -14.24 6.90
CA ALA A 26 6.06 -14.70 8.22
C ALA A 26 4.91 -15.74 8.16
N LEU A 27 4.17 -15.77 7.04
CA LEU A 27 3.18 -16.82 6.77
C LEU A 27 3.82 -18.14 6.29
N LEU A 28 5.11 -18.14 5.98
CA LEU A 28 5.83 -19.31 5.46
C LEU A 28 6.66 -20.01 6.53
N ASP A 29 6.98 -19.35 7.65
CA ASP A 29 7.76 -19.90 8.75
C ASP A 29 7.36 -19.22 10.06
N SER A 30 6.84 -20.01 11.00
CA SER A 30 6.30 -19.51 12.27
C SER A 30 7.38 -18.91 13.18
N GLY A 31 8.66 -19.21 12.92
CA GLY A 31 9.82 -18.63 13.60
C GLY A 31 10.21 -17.22 13.12
N LEU A 32 9.56 -16.70 12.06
CA LEU A 32 9.76 -15.34 11.56
C LEU A 32 8.72 -14.36 12.13
N ARG A 33 9.18 -13.14 12.44
CA ARG A 33 8.34 -12.01 12.85
C ARG A 33 8.71 -10.77 12.05
N MET A 34 7.76 -9.86 11.87
CA MET A 34 7.99 -8.58 11.20
C MET A 34 8.24 -7.52 12.26
N GLU A 35 9.41 -6.88 12.21
CA GLU A 35 9.86 -5.90 13.20
C GLU A 35 10.42 -4.66 12.52
N ASP A 36 10.51 -3.55 13.23
CA ASP A 36 11.21 -2.36 12.75
C ASP A 36 12.72 -2.61 12.77
N VAL A 37 13.33 -2.53 11.59
CA VAL A 37 14.78 -2.54 11.40
C VAL A 37 15.13 -1.34 10.53
N ASP A 38 15.90 -0.41 11.09
CA ASP A 38 16.31 0.87 10.45
C ASP A 38 15.12 1.70 9.92
N GLY A 39 14.01 1.71 10.67
CA GLY A 39 12.81 2.45 10.33
C GLY A 39 11.93 1.76 9.31
N PHE A 40 12.14 0.48 8.98
CA PHE A 40 11.30 -0.25 8.07
C PHE A 40 10.91 -1.61 8.62
N SER A 41 9.70 -2.08 8.29
CA SER A 41 9.28 -3.43 8.64
C SER A 41 10.10 -4.48 7.88
N ARG A 42 10.81 -5.34 8.60
CA ARG A 42 11.68 -6.40 8.07
C ARG A 42 11.43 -7.73 8.79
N PRO A 43 11.58 -8.86 8.09
CA PRO A 43 11.52 -10.16 8.74
C PRO A 43 12.74 -10.40 9.63
N VAL A 44 12.50 -10.80 10.86
CA VAL A 44 13.51 -11.17 11.86
C VAL A 44 13.19 -12.56 12.39
N ARG A 45 14.21 -13.41 12.50
CA ARG A 45 14.06 -14.74 13.10
C ARG A 45 14.10 -14.63 14.62
N ARG A 46 13.00 -15.02 15.27
CA ARG A 46 12.84 -15.02 16.73
C ARG A 46 12.62 -16.40 17.32
N GLY A 47 12.18 -17.36 16.50
CA GLY A 47 12.00 -18.75 16.89
C GLY A 47 12.87 -19.72 16.09
N PRO A 48 12.86 -21.02 16.48
CA PRO A 48 13.40 -22.07 15.64
C PRO A 48 12.73 -22.05 14.26
N ALA A 49 13.42 -22.59 13.26
CA ALA A 49 12.85 -22.71 11.92
C ALA A 49 11.70 -23.72 11.93
N ASP A 50 10.53 -23.25 11.52
CA ASP A 50 9.30 -24.03 11.43
C ASP A 50 8.56 -23.59 10.16
N ALA A 51 9.18 -23.91 9.03
CA ALA A 51 8.71 -23.50 7.71
C ALA A 51 7.70 -24.50 7.14
N VAL A 52 6.67 -23.97 6.46
CA VAL A 52 5.74 -24.80 5.70
C VAL A 52 6.46 -25.58 4.59
N PRO A 53 5.91 -26.72 4.13
CA PRO A 53 6.45 -27.43 2.98
C PRO A 53 6.67 -26.50 1.79
N ASP A 54 7.78 -26.70 1.06
CA ASP A 54 8.13 -25.89 -0.11
C ASP A 54 8.24 -24.37 0.12
N ALA A 55 8.36 -23.90 1.37
CA ALA A 55 8.45 -22.47 1.69
C ALA A 55 9.44 -21.67 0.80
N PRO A 56 10.65 -22.19 0.47
CA PRO A 56 11.56 -21.48 -0.46
C PRO A 56 10.97 -21.25 -1.86
N ARG A 57 10.19 -22.22 -2.39
CA ARG A 57 9.52 -22.12 -3.69
C ARG A 57 8.37 -21.13 -3.65
N HIS A 58 7.55 -21.18 -2.59
CA HIS A 58 6.46 -20.23 -2.36
C HIS A 58 7.02 -18.81 -2.25
N PHE A 59 8.10 -18.62 -1.50
CA PHE A 59 8.78 -17.33 -1.39
C PHE A 59 9.28 -16.81 -2.74
N ASP A 60 9.93 -17.63 -3.56
CA ASP A 60 10.42 -17.21 -4.88
C ASP A 60 9.30 -16.79 -5.85
N ARG A 61 8.09 -17.34 -5.68
CA ARG A 61 6.91 -17.01 -6.49
C ARG A 61 6.13 -15.82 -5.96
N ALA A 62 6.05 -15.66 -4.64
CA ALA A 62 5.17 -14.72 -3.98
C ALA A 62 5.85 -13.45 -3.46
N CYS A 63 7.16 -13.47 -3.17
CA CYS A 63 7.84 -12.33 -2.60
C CYS A 63 7.89 -11.15 -3.61
N PRO A 64 7.33 -9.97 -3.28
CA PRO A 64 7.35 -8.81 -4.17
C PRO A 64 8.77 -8.27 -4.44
N GLY A 65 9.75 -8.63 -3.61
CA GLY A 65 11.17 -8.34 -3.81
C GLY A 65 11.86 -9.27 -4.82
N ARG A 66 11.18 -10.32 -5.29
CA ARG A 66 11.67 -11.28 -6.30
C ARG A 66 10.91 -11.13 -7.60
N ARG A 67 9.58 -11.08 -7.52
CA ARG A 67 8.70 -11.03 -8.69
C ARG A 67 7.35 -10.40 -8.33
N VAL A 68 6.80 -9.63 -9.26
CA VAL A 68 5.39 -9.19 -9.24
C VAL A 68 4.87 -9.36 -10.67
N ALA A 69 3.80 -10.12 -10.87
CA ALA A 69 3.18 -10.24 -12.19
C ALA A 69 1.96 -9.32 -12.30
N ALA A 70 1.74 -8.75 -13.48
CA ALA A 70 0.48 -8.09 -13.77
C ALA A 70 -0.67 -9.12 -13.73
N GLN A 71 -1.83 -8.70 -13.23
CA GLN A 71 -3.00 -9.57 -13.09
C GLN A 71 -3.96 -9.41 -14.26
N ASP A 72 -4.53 -10.50 -14.76
CA ASP A 72 -5.50 -10.48 -15.86
C ASP A 72 -6.78 -11.24 -15.45
N PRO A 73 -7.54 -10.70 -14.48
CA PRO A 73 -8.74 -11.34 -13.99
C PRO A 73 -9.84 -11.36 -15.06
N GLU A 74 -10.67 -12.40 -15.01
CA GLU A 74 -11.79 -12.57 -15.93
C GLU A 74 -12.75 -11.37 -15.90
N GLY A 75 -13.19 -10.93 -17.08
CA GLY A 75 -14.12 -9.82 -17.25
C GLY A 75 -13.49 -8.44 -17.10
N ALA A 76 -12.18 -8.33 -16.83
CA ALA A 76 -11.51 -7.05 -16.76
C ALA A 76 -10.96 -6.60 -18.12
N THR A 77 -11.05 -5.30 -18.40
CA THR A 77 -10.31 -4.66 -19.50
C THR A 77 -9.04 -4.03 -18.95
N ARG A 78 -7.90 -4.28 -19.60
CA ARG A 78 -6.62 -3.72 -19.17
C ARG A 78 -6.43 -2.30 -19.70
N HIS A 79 -6.42 -1.33 -18.80
CA HIS A 79 -5.92 0.01 -19.07
C HIS A 79 -4.37 0.04 -19.01
N PRO A 80 -3.65 0.67 -19.96
CA PRO A 80 -2.18 0.67 -20.00
C PRO A 80 -1.51 1.21 -18.73
N LEU A 81 -2.11 2.21 -18.09
CA LEU A 81 -1.58 2.86 -16.88
C LEU A 81 -2.28 2.43 -15.60
N MET A 82 -3.55 2.00 -15.70
CA MET A 82 -4.40 1.68 -14.56
C MET A 82 -4.66 0.17 -14.37
N GLY A 83 -4.02 -0.69 -15.15
CA GLY A 83 -4.11 -2.14 -14.94
C GLY A 83 -5.48 -2.71 -15.33
N PRO A 84 -5.84 -3.92 -14.85
CA PRO A 84 -7.14 -4.51 -15.10
C PRO A 84 -8.25 -3.76 -14.37
N VAL A 85 -9.36 -3.53 -15.07
CA VAL A 85 -10.56 -2.87 -14.55
C VAL A 85 -11.78 -3.65 -15.00
N VAL A 86 -12.57 -4.12 -14.03
CA VAL A 86 -13.93 -4.61 -14.29
C VAL A 86 -14.89 -3.44 -14.32
N GLN A 87 -14.79 -2.55 -13.33
CA GLN A 87 -15.58 -1.32 -13.25
C GLN A 87 -14.87 -0.29 -12.35
N ALA A 88 -15.06 1.00 -12.64
CA ALA A 88 -14.59 2.09 -11.81
C ALA A 88 -15.78 2.97 -11.37
N PHE A 89 -15.67 3.52 -10.17
CA PHE A 89 -16.69 4.37 -9.57
C PHE A 89 -16.07 5.59 -8.90
N GLU A 90 -16.78 6.70 -8.92
CA GLU A 90 -16.66 7.74 -7.92
C GLU A 90 -17.50 7.31 -6.70
N ALA A 91 -16.93 7.27 -5.49
CA ALA A 91 -17.61 6.71 -4.34
C ALA A 91 -17.24 7.35 -2.99
N TRP A 92 -18.17 7.30 -2.03
CA TRP A 92 -17.98 7.71 -0.64
C TRP A 92 -18.84 6.90 0.32
N ALA A 93 -18.43 6.87 1.59
CA ALA A 93 -19.22 6.31 2.69
C ALA A 93 -20.48 7.14 2.93
N VAL A 94 -21.61 6.45 3.14
CA VAL A 94 -22.87 7.09 3.54
C VAL A 94 -22.79 7.60 4.99
N ASP A 95 -22.11 6.85 5.85
CA ASP A 95 -21.85 7.27 7.23
C ASP A 95 -20.92 8.49 7.27
N PRO A 96 -21.39 9.65 7.79
CA PRO A 96 -20.62 10.88 7.78
C PRO A 96 -19.36 10.79 8.66
N ALA A 97 -19.38 10.04 9.76
CA ALA A 97 -18.21 9.89 10.63
C ALA A 97 -17.11 9.06 9.94
N ILE A 98 -17.50 8.03 9.18
CA ILE A 98 -16.55 7.26 8.37
C ILE A 98 -15.98 8.12 7.24
N ARG A 99 -16.85 8.87 6.54
CA ARG A 99 -16.42 9.74 5.44
C ARG A 99 -15.47 10.83 5.93
N GLU A 100 -15.76 11.45 7.07
CA GLU A 100 -14.93 12.49 7.68
C GLU A 100 -13.56 11.95 8.10
N ARG A 101 -13.50 10.78 8.76
CA ARG A 101 -12.22 10.19 9.20
C ARG A 101 -11.40 9.59 8.07
N GLY A 102 -12.04 9.21 6.96
CA GLY A 102 -11.36 8.70 5.79
C GLY A 102 -10.39 9.73 5.18
N SER A 103 -9.27 9.27 4.63
CA SER A 103 -8.34 10.15 3.89
C SER A 103 -8.88 10.63 2.54
N SER A 104 -10.06 10.18 2.16
CA SER A 104 -10.74 10.35 0.87
C SER A 104 -12.22 10.04 1.15
N GLY A 105 -12.95 9.36 0.28
CA GLY A 105 -14.36 9.01 0.49
C GLY A 105 -14.65 8.04 1.64
N GLY A 106 -13.66 7.54 2.41
CA GLY A 106 -13.90 6.61 3.52
C GLY A 106 -14.38 5.22 3.11
N THR A 107 -14.33 4.88 1.82
CA THR A 107 -14.93 3.66 1.25
C THR A 107 -14.33 2.37 1.80
N LEU A 108 -13.00 2.29 1.98
CA LEU A 108 -12.38 1.08 2.55
C LEU A 108 -12.78 0.85 4.01
N THR A 109 -12.91 1.93 4.79
CA THR A 109 -13.38 1.85 6.18
C THR A 109 -14.84 1.42 6.23
N ALA A 110 -15.69 1.97 5.36
CA ALA A 110 -17.10 1.60 5.28
C ALA A 110 -17.26 0.12 4.90
N LEU A 111 -16.51 -0.36 3.91
CA LEU A 111 -16.50 -1.77 3.52
C LEU A 111 -15.99 -2.66 4.66
N ALA A 112 -14.90 -2.28 5.34
CA ALA A 112 -14.36 -3.04 6.47
C ALA A 112 -15.34 -3.14 7.64
N ALA A 113 -15.99 -2.02 7.99
CA ALA A 113 -17.02 -1.98 9.02
C ALA A 113 -18.20 -2.90 8.66
N TRP A 114 -18.76 -2.74 7.46
CA TRP A 114 -19.90 -3.52 7.01
C TRP A 114 -19.61 -5.03 6.92
N LEU A 115 -18.46 -5.41 6.40
CA LEU A 115 -18.04 -6.82 6.32
C LEU A 115 -17.91 -7.46 7.70
N ALA A 116 -17.42 -6.71 8.69
CA ALA A 116 -17.28 -7.18 10.06
C ALA A 116 -18.64 -7.24 10.78
N GLU A 117 -19.47 -6.20 10.68
CA GLU A 117 -20.78 -6.11 11.34
C GLU A 117 -21.77 -7.17 10.83
N THR A 118 -21.75 -7.48 9.54
CA THR A 118 -22.64 -8.48 8.94
C THR A 118 -22.12 -9.91 9.06
N GLY A 119 -20.88 -10.09 9.52
CA GLY A 119 -20.22 -11.40 9.56
C GLY A 119 -19.88 -11.96 8.17
N GLU A 120 -19.95 -11.16 7.10
CA GLU A 120 -19.51 -11.56 5.76
C GLU A 120 -18.00 -11.81 5.69
N ALA A 121 -17.22 -11.17 6.57
CA ALA A 121 -15.85 -11.54 6.84
C ALA A 121 -15.68 -12.02 8.29
N SER A 122 -14.96 -13.12 8.51
CA SER A 122 -14.60 -13.60 9.85
C SER A 122 -13.76 -12.58 10.62
N SER A 123 -12.98 -11.79 9.88
CA SER A 123 -12.25 -10.62 10.35
C SER A 123 -11.75 -9.80 9.17
N VAL A 124 -11.50 -8.52 9.41
CA VAL A 124 -10.79 -7.66 8.47
C VAL A 124 -9.43 -7.28 9.07
N VAL A 125 -8.33 -7.60 8.40
CA VAL A 125 -6.99 -7.14 8.82
C VAL A 125 -6.69 -5.81 8.16
N GLY A 126 -6.26 -4.83 8.94
CA GLY A 126 -5.88 -3.50 8.48
C GLY A 126 -4.65 -2.97 9.20
N ALA A 127 -4.50 -1.65 9.20
CA ALA A 127 -3.46 -0.95 9.93
C ALA A 127 -4.05 0.21 10.71
N SER A 128 -3.52 0.48 11.90
CA SER A 128 -3.93 1.61 12.73
C SER A 128 -2.72 2.25 13.42
N ALA A 129 -2.93 3.40 14.04
CA ALA A 129 -2.00 3.91 15.04
C ALA A 129 -1.85 2.89 16.18
N ASP A 130 -0.63 2.74 16.70
CA ASP A 130 -0.44 1.97 17.92
C ASP A 130 -1.15 2.70 19.09
N PRO A 131 -1.97 2.01 19.89
CA PRO A 131 -2.75 2.64 20.96
C PRO A 131 -1.90 3.18 22.10
N VAL A 132 -0.66 2.70 22.25
CA VAL A 132 0.30 3.13 23.28
C VAL A 132 1.31 4.11 22.68
N ALA A 133 1.69 3.93 21.42
CA ALA A 133 2.66 4.77 20.72
C ALA A 133 2.11 5.29 19.37
N PRO A 134 1.21 6.29 19.34
CA PRO A 134 0.48 6.69 18.11
C PRO A 134 1.35 7.13 16.93
N ARG A 135 2.63 7.46 17.16
CA ARG A 135 3.64 7.67 16.10
C ARG A 135 3.91 6.41 15.25
N ARG A 136 3.70 5.22 15.84
CA ARG A 136 3.92 3.90 15.23
C ARG A 136 2.64 3.38 14.58
N THR A 137 2.80 2.52 13.59
CA THR A 137 1.68 1.87 12.91
C THR A 137 1.77 0.38 13.13
N VAL A 138 0.64 -0.22 13.51
CA VAL A 138 0.52 -1.65 13.78
C VAL A 138 -0.55 -2.27 12.91
N SER A 139 -0.40 -3.56 12.60
CA SER A 139 -1.48 -4.34 12.00
C SER A 139 -2.56 -4.57 13.05
N VAL A 140 -3.82 -4.45 12.67
CA VAL A 140 -4.97 -4.67 13.56
C VAL A 140 -5.96 -5.63 12.92
N ARG A 141 -6.67 -6.38 13.77
CA ARG A 141 -7.83 -7.17 13.37
C ARG A 141 -9.08 -6.39 13.74
N ILE A 142 -9.95 -6.19 12.76
CA ILE A 142 -11.19 -5.43 12.84
C ILE A 142 -12.33 -6.44 12.77
N THR A 143 -13.16 -6.44 13.80
CA THR A 143 -14.34 -7.28 13.99
C THR A 143 -15.59 -6.47 14.33
N THR A 144 -15.44 -5.16 14.52
CA THR A 144 -16.53 -4.22 14.81
C THR A 144 -16.39 -2.95 13.99
N ARG A 145 -17.47 -2.19 13.86
CA ARG A 145 -17.44 -0.87 13.23
C ARG A 145 -16.61 0.14 14.01
N GLU A 146 -16.60 0.08 15.33
CA GLU A 146 -15.79 0.95 16.19
C GLU A 146 -14.30 0.76 15.91
N GLU A 147 -13.86 -0.50 15.78
CA GLU A 147 -12.48 -0.83 15.39
C GLU A 147 -12.17 -0.36 13.96
N ALA A 148 -13.12 -0.51 13.02
CA ALA A 148 -12.95 0.00 11.66
C ALA A 148 -12.78 1.53 11.63
N LEU A 149 -13.60 2.24 12.40
CA LEU A 149 -13.57 3.69 12.53
C LEU A 149 -12.32 4.19 13.26
N ALA A 150 -11.79 3.41 14.22
CA ALA A 150 -10.53 3.68 14.90
C ALA A 150 -9.30 3.46 13.99
N ALA A 151 -9.41 2.53 13.02
CA ALA A 151 -8.38 2.27 12.01
C ALA A 151 -8.51 3.18 10.76
N ALA A 152 -9.49 4.08 10.72
CA ALA A 152 -9.73 4.95 9.58
C ALA A 152 -8.59 5.95 9.35
N GLY A 153 -8.40 6.32 8.07
CA GLY A 153 -7.37 7.25 7.65
C GLY A 153 -6.07 6.58 7.18
N SER A 154 -5.19 7.38 6.60
CA SER A 154 -3.94 6.89 6.02
C SER A 154 -2.85 6.82 7.07
N ARG A 155 -2.04 5.77 7.00
CA ARG A 155 -0.80 5.64 7.76
C ARG A 155 0.38 5.63 6.79
N TYR A 156 1.15 6.71 6.77
CA TYR A 156 2.37 6.81 5.97
C TYR A 156 3.57 6.29 6.76
N ALA A 157 3.56 5.00 7.08
CA ALA A 157 4.58 4.36 7.90
C ALA A 157 4.71 2.86 7.55
N PRO A 158 5.78 2.18 8.00
CA PRO A 158 5.91 0.74 7.86
C PRO A 158 4.85 -0.02 8.66
N VAL A 159 4.28 -1.04 8.04
CA VAL A 159 3.33 -2.00 8.63
C VAL A 159 3.32 -3.26 7.77
N SER A 160 2.96 -4.42 8.31
CA SER A 160 2.93 -5.69 7.57
C SER A 160 1.60 -6.40 7.78
N ALA A 161 0.54 -5.97 7.10
CA ALA A 161 -0.79 -6.55 7.24
C ALA A 161 -0.83 -8.01 6.75
N ALA A 162 -0.05 -8.34 5.71
CA ALA A 162 0.04 -9.70 5.18
C ALA A 162 0.88 -10.66 6.05
N ALA A 163 1.34 -10.24 7.25
CA ALA A 163 1.91 -11.15 8.23
C ALA A 163 0.86 -11.82 9.13
N ASP A 164 -0.37 -11.29 9.19
CA ASP A 164 -1.45 -11.88 10.01
C ASP A 164 -1.91 -13.22 9.42
N ALA A 165 -2.09 -14.22 10.28
CA ALA A 165 -2.51 -15.56 9.86
C ALA A 165 -3.87 -15.56 9.14
N SER A 166 -4.77 -14.61 9.45
CA SER A 166 -6.05 -14.42 8.75
C SER A 166 -5.85 -14.11 7.26
N ALA A 167 -4.66 -13.67 6.83
CA ALA A 167 -4.35 -13.49 5.41
C ALA A 167 -4.30 -14.82 4.62
N ARG A 168 -4.37 -15.97 5.31
CA ARG A 168 -4.58 -17.30 4.72
C ARG A 168 -6.03 -17.78 4.82
N ASP A 169 -6.93 -17.07 5.50
CA ASP A 169 -8.32 -17.47 5.66
C ASP A 169 -9.15 -16.92 4.48
N ALA A 170 -9.90 -17.79 3.80
CA ALA A 170 -10.76 -17.38 2.68
C ALA A 170 -11.97 -16.55 3.13
N SER A 171 -12.37 -16.69 4.40
CA SER A 171 -13.44 -15.94 5.04
C SER A 171 -12.99 -14.58 5.59
N ALA A 172 -11.69 -14.28 5.58
CA ALA A 172 -11.20 -12.97 6.02
C ALA A 172 -11.17 -11.94 4.88
N ALA A 173 -11.01 -10.67 5.24
CA ALA A 173 -10.63 -9.61 4.32
C ALA A 173 -9.34 -8.93 4.77
N ILE A 174 -8.55 -8.41 3.84
CA ILE A 174 -7.30 -7.70 4.12
C ILE A 174 -7.35 -6.33 3.44
N VAL A 175 -7.22 -5.26 4.22
CA VAL A 175 -6.95 -3.90 3.74
C VAL A 175 -5.45 -3.68 3.78
N GLY A 176 -4.79 -3.78 2.62
CA GLY A 176 -3.34 -3.76 2.53
C GLY A 176 -2.80 -2.93 1.37
N LYS A 177 -1.51 -2.61 1.44
CA LYS A 177 -0.77 -1.97 0.35
C LYS A 177 -0.79 -2.86 -0.90
N PRO A 178 -0.60 -2.30 -2.10
CA PRO A 178 -0.52 -3.09 -3.34
C PRO A 178 0.51 -4.21 -3.31
N CYS A 179 1.64 -4.02 -2.61
CA CYS A 179 2.66 -5.06 -2.45
C CYS A 179 2.23 -6.21 -1.54
N GLU A 180 1.34 -5.97 -0.58
CA GLU A 180 0.74 -7.00 0.29
C GLU A 180 -0.29 -7.79 -0.50
N ALA A 181 -1.20 -7.13 -1.21
CA ALA A 181 -2.16 -7.78 -2.11
C ALA A 181 -1.45 -8.64 -3.18
N SER A 182 -0.38 -8.10 -3.79
CA SER A 182 0.46 -8.85 -4.76
C SER A 182 1.08 -10.10 -4.14
N ALA A 183 1.59 -9.99 -2.90
CA ALA A 183 2.21 -11.12 -2.22
C ALA A 183 1.20 -12.21 -1.89
N LEU A 184 0.03 -11.83 -1.36
CA LEU A 184 -1.03 -12.76 -0.99
C LEU A 184 -1.64 -13.46 -2.21
N ARG A 185 -1.95 -12.72 -3.28
CA ARG A 185 -2.47 -13.29 -4.53
C ARG A 185 -1.50 -14.30 -5.14
N ALA A 186 -0.21 -13.96 -5.16
CA ALA A 186 0.84 -14.83 -5.68
C ALA A 186 1.10 -16.04 -4.75
N LEU A 187 0.99 -15.88 -3.43
CA LEU A 187 1.09 -16.97 -2.47
C LEU A 187 -0.05 -17.97 -2.66
N GLN A 188 -1.30 -17.49 -2.69
CA GLN A 188 -2.50 -18.29 -2.99
C GLN A 188 -2.30 -19.13 -4.26
N SER A 189 -1.88 -18.49 -5.35
CA SER A 189 -1.62 -19.16 -6.63
C SER A 189 -0.48 -20.18 -6.53
N SER A 190 0.58 -19.87 -5.77
CA SER A 190 1.73 -20.76 -5.62
C SER A 190 1.43 -22.02 -4.81
N GLU A 191 0.44 -21.93 -3.91
CA GLU A 191 -0.08 -23.01 -3.08
C GLU A 191 -1.20 -23.80 -3.78
N GLY A 192 -1.64 -23.37 -4.96
CA GLY A 192 -2.72 -24.03 -5.70
C GLY A 192 -4.09 -23.88 -5.03
N ARG A 193 -4.27 -22.84 -4.21
CA ARG A 193 -5.54 -22.59 -3.51
C ARG A 193 -6.56 -21.94 -4.43
N ALA A 194 -7.76 -22.51 -4.48
CA ALA A 194 -8.90 -21.91 -5.19
C ALA A 194 -9.27 -20.55 -4.57
N ASP A 195 -9.40 -20.52 -3.25
CA ASP A 195 -9.87 -19.35 -2.52
C ASP A 195 -8.81 -18.73 -1.59
N GLY A 196 -8.98 -17.43 -1.37
CA GLY A 196 -8.17 -16.59 -0.50
C GLY A 196 -9.03 -15.47 0.08
N PRO A 197 -8.49 -14.70 1.04
CA PRO A 197 -9.21 -13.59 1.64
C PRO A 197 -9.64 -12.59 0.56
N LEU A 198 -10.68 -11.81 0.87
CA LEU A 198 -11.01 -10.63 0.08
C LEU A 198 -9.88 -9.61 0.19
N LEU A 199 -9.32 -9.18 -0.94
CA LEU A 199 -8.20 -8.24 -0.95
C LEU A 199 -8.71 -6.82 -1.26
N LEU A 200 -8.65 -5.95 -0.27
CA LEU A 200 -8.93 -4.53 -0.41
C LEU A 200 -7.59 -3.78 -0.41
N SER A 201 -7.42 -2.83 -1.33
CA SER A 201 -6.17 -2.08 -1.43
C SER A 201 -6.41 -0.62 -1.76
N PHE A 202 -5.33 0.14 -1.85
CA PHE A 202 -5.37 1.56 -2.12
C PHE A 202 -4.20 2.02 -2.99
N PHE A 203 -4.34 3.20 -3.60
CA PHE A 203 -3.24 3.84 -4.31
C PHE A 203 -2.12 4.18 -3.33
N CYS A 204 -0.93 3.65 -3.60
CA CYS A 204 0.23 3.77 -2.73
C CYS A 204 1.33 4.58 -3.39
N ALA A 205 1.78 5.63 -2.70
CA ALA A 205 2.90 6.46 -3.10
C ALA A 205 4.24 6.01 -2.48
N GLY A 206 4.25 4.90 -1.73
CA GLY A 206 5.43 4.32 -1.10
C GLY A 206 5.38 4.39 0.43
N THR A 207 6.29 3.68 1.07
CA THR A 207 6.39 3.61 2.53
C THR A 207 7.65 4.35 2.98
N PRO A 208 7.52 5.49 3.69
CA PRO A 208 8.65 6.17 4.32
C PRO A 208 9.21 5.36 5.49
N ARG A 209 10.44 5.70 5.90
CA ARG A 209 11.00 5.17 7.15
C ARG A 209 10.23 5.73 8.35
N GLN A 210 10.12 4.98 9.45
CA GLN A 210 9.45 5.42 10.67
C GLN A 210 10.02 6.75 11.20
N GLN A 211 11.35 6.94 11.09
CA GLN A 211 11.98 8.17 11.56
C GLN A 211 11.49 9.41 10.80
N ALA A 212 11.00 9.30 9.56
CA ALA A 212 10.49 10.49 8.85
C ALA A 212 9.26 11.08 9.54
N THR A 213 8.41 10.25 10.15
CA THR A 213 7.32 10.72 11.01
C THR A 213 7.87 11.33 12.29
N ASP A 214 8.83 10.67 12.93
CA ASP A 214 9.39 11.14 14.19
C ASP A 214 10.09 12.50 14.02
N ASP A 215 10.88 12.66 12.95
CA ASP A 215 11.58 13.87 12.54
C ASP A 215 10.57 15.02 12.26
N LEU A 216 9.51 14.76 11.50
CA LEU A 216 8.48 15.75 11.20
C LEU A 216 7.75 16.22 12.47
N VAL A 217 7.40 15.29 13.36
CA VAL A 217 6.74 15.65 14.63
C VAL A 217 7.66 16.48 15.52
N ALA A 218 8.97 16.16 15.55
CA ALA A 218 9.97 16.94 16.27
C ALA A 218 10.16 18.34 15.67
N GLU A 219 10.21 18.46 14.34
CA GLU A 219 10.30 19.73 13.63
C GLU A 219 9.09 20.63 13.88
N LEU A 220 7.90 20.04 14.00
CA LEU A 220 6.67 20.74 14.38
C LEU A 220 6.60 21.09 15.88
N GLY A 221 7.60 20.68 16.67
CA GLY A 221 7.79 21.10 18.05
C GLY A 221 7.45 20.06 19.10
N ILE A 222 7.22 18.78 18.77
CA ILE A 222 7.09 17.69 19.77
C ILE A 222 8.34 16.79 19.77
N PRO A 223 9.25 16.91 20.75
CA PRO A 223 10.46 16.10 20.86
C PRO A 223 10.22 14.60 20.71
N HIS A 224 11.26 13.86 20.31
CA HIS A 224 11.18 12.43 20.03
C HIS A 224 10.74 11.58 21.24
N ASP A 225 11.11 12.00 22.45
CA ASP A 225 10.83 11.34 23.72
C ASP A 225 9.51 11.78 24.37
N GLU A 226 8.88 12.84 23.85
CA GLU A 226 7.59 13.31 24.34
C GLU A 226 6.43 12.45 23.75
N PRO A 227 5.61 11.81 24.61
CA PRO A 227 4.48 10.99 24.16
C PRO A 227 3.37 11.87 23.56
N VAL A 228 2.69 11.32 22.55
CA VAL A 228 1.53 11.94 21.89
C VAL A 228 0.27 11.14 22.21
N ARG A 229 -0.86 11.82 22.33
CA ARG A 229 -2.19 11.23 22.53
C ARG A 229 -2.71 10.55 21.27
N ASP A 230 -2.53 11.20 20.12
CA ASP A 230 -2.98 10.72 18.82
C ASP A 230 -2.10 11.28 17.70
N LEU A 231 -2.11 10.61 16.55
CA LEU A 231 -1.46 11.08 15.33
C LEU A 231 -2.21 10.55 14.10
N TRP A 232 -2.57 11.44 13.19
CA TRP A 232 -3.12 11.06 11.88
C TRP A 232 -2.41 11.82 10.76
N TYR A 233 -2.22 11.15 9.62
CA TYR A 233 -1.49 11.73 8.50
C TYR A 233 -2.40 12.55 7.57
N ARG A 234 -3.67 12.15 7.48
CA ARG A 234 -4.75 12.72 6.66
C ARG A 234 -6.10 12.31 7.24
N GLY A 235 -7.18 12.85 6.67
CA GLY A 235 -8.54 12.68 7.17
C GLY A 235 -8.93 13.81 8.12
N ARG A 236 -10.16 13.77 8.63
CA ARG A 236 -10.82 14.89 9.33
C ARG A 236 -10.88 16.14 8.44
N GLY A 237 -11.25 15.90 7.19
CA GLY A 237 -11.06 16.78 6.04
C GLY A 237 -10.48 16.02 4.84
N TRP A 238 -10.53 16.63 3.66
CA TRP A 238 -9.95 16.05 2.43
C TRP A 238 -9.33 17.17 1.59
N PRO A 239 -7.99 17.20 1.46
CA PRO A 239 -7.02 16.15 1.81
C PRO A 239 -6.77 15.96 3.32
N GLY A 240 -7.14 16.92 4.17
CA GLY A 240 -6.84 16.92 5.59
C GLY A 240 -5.37 17.28 5.87
N ARG A 241 -5.03 17.34 7.16
CA ARG A 241 -3.70 17.74 7.64
C ARG A 241 -3.01 16.60 8.39
N PHE A 242 -1.69 16.55 8.26
CA PHE A 242 -0.86 15.78 9.19
C PHE A 242 -0.96 16.45 10.56
N THR A 243 -1.37 15.71 11.60
CA THR A 243 -1.56 16.27 12.95
C THR A 243 -1.06 15.31 14.01
N ALA A 244 -0.36 15.85 15.00
CA ALA A 244 0.02 15.15 16.21
C ALA A 244 -0.52 15.90 17.42
N GLU A 245 -1.13 15.17 18.34
CA GLU A 245 -1.88 15.71 19.47
C GLU A 245 -1.18 15.35 20.78
N ARG A 246 -0.98 16.33 21.66
CA ARG A 246 -0.37 16.12 22.98
C ARG A 246 -1.36 15.53 23.98
N LEU A 247 -0.83 15.06 25.10
CA LEU A 247 -1.63 14.61 26.23
C LEU A 247 -2.49 15.75 26.82
N ASP A 248 -1.99 16.99 26.81
CA ASP A 248 -2.73 18.18 27.25
C ASP A 248 -3.82 18.64 26.27
N GLY A 249 -3.91 18.00 25.10
CA GLY A 249 -4.89 18.28 24.06
C GLY A 249 -4.51 19.36 23.05
N SER A 250 -3.36 20.03 23.21
CA SER A 250 -2.82 20.89 22.15
C SER A 250 -2.30 20.05 20.97
N SER A 251 -2.25 20.64 19.77
CA SER A 251 -1.86 19.91 18.56
C SER A 251 -0.90 20.71 17.69
N VAL A 252 -0.02 20.01 16.97
CA VAL A 252 0.80 20.57 15.90
C VAL A 252 0.40 19.94 14.58
N SER A 253 0.50 20.69 13.47
CA SER A 253 0.08 20.17 12.17
C SER A 253 0.87 20.73 10.99
N ALA A 254 0.94 19.95 9.92
CA ALA A 254 1.51 20.33 8.63
C ALA A 254 0.48 20.13 7.51
N SER A 255 0.61 20.91 6.43
CA SER A 255 -0.20 20.69 5.24
C SER A 255 0.17 19.36 4.56
N TYR A 256 -0.67 18.89 3.63
CA TYR A 256 -0.35 17.67 2.88
C TYR A 256 0.93 17.83 2.02
N ASP A 257 1.09 18.97 1.33
CA ASP A 257 2.27 19.23 0.51
C ASP A 257 3.55 19.28 1.35
N ASP A 258 3.48 19.90 2.52
CA ASP A 258 4.59 19.98 3.45
C ASP A 258 4.92 18.58 4.01
N SER A 259 3.98 17.95 4.72
CA SER A 259 4.19 16.63 5.34
C SER A 259 4.59 15.55 4.33
N TRP A 260 3.84 15.37 3.24
CA TRP A 260 4.13 14.36 2.24
C TRP A 260 5.23 14.77 1.25
N GLY A 261 5.15 15.98 0.69
CA GLY A 261 6.07 16.42 -0.36
C GLY A 261 7.48 16.69 0.13
N ALA A 262 7.63 17.36 1.28
CA ALA A 262 8.93 17.77 1.81
C ALA A 262 9.57 16.72 2.73
N HIS A 263 8.78 16.01 3.57
CA HIS A 263 9.33 15.13 4.60
C HIS A 263 9.16 13.63 4.30
N LEU A 264 7.92 13.14 4.15
CA LEU A 264 7.64 11.71 4.09
C LEU A 264 8.00 11.10 2.72
N GLY A 265 7.55 11.71 1.62
CA GLY A 265 7.74 11.23 0.24
C GLY A 265 9.22 11.02 -0.14
N PRO A 266 10.15 11.94 0.19
CA PRO A 266 11.58 11.74 -0.05
C PRO A 266 12.17 10.54 0.70
N ALA A 267 11.63 10.23 1.89
CA ALA A 267 12.08 9.18 2.80
C ALA A 267 11.59 7.76 2.45
N VAL A 268 10.89 7.57 1.33
CA VAL A 268 10.41 6.24 0.91
C VAL A 268 11.55 5.26 0.62
N GLN A 269 11.37 3.99 1.01
CA GLN A 269 12.35 2.93 0.77
C GLN A 269 12.66 2.71 -0.71
N TRP A 270 13.89 2.25 -0.99
CA TRP A 270 14.37 1.98 -2.35
C TRP A 270 13.40 1.11 -3.16
N ARG A 271 12.94 0.00 -2.57
CA ARG A 271 11.98 -0.92 -3.17
C ARG A 271 10.72 -0.21 -3.68
N CYS A 272 10.23 0.84 -3.02
CA CYS A 272 9.06 1.60 -3.49
C CYS A 272 9.36 2.39 -4.78
N LYS A 273 10.60 2.86 -4.97
CA LYS A 273 11.03 3.67 -6.13
C LYS A 273 11.08 2.84 -7.43
N ILE A 274 11.18 1.51 -7.31
CA ILE A 274 11.20 0.56 -8.41
C ILE A 274 9.97 -0.39 -8.41
N CYS A 275 8.90 -0.05 -7.69
CA CYS A 275 7.67 -0.85 -7.64
C CYS A 275 6.88 -0.74 -8.96
N PRO A 276 6.35 -1.84 -9.52
CA PRO A 276 5.53 -1.80 -10.74
C PRO A 276 4.06 -1.49 -10.47
N ASP A 277 3.60 -1.73 -9.23
CA ASP A 277 2.21 -1.61 -8.84
C ASP A 277 2.09 -0.67 -7.65
N GLY A 278 1.65 0.56 -7.92
CA GLY A 278 1.23 1.54 -6.93
C GLY A 278 -0.29 1.73 -6.90
N ILE A 279 -1.03 0.94 -7.67
CA ILE A 279 -2.46 1.14 -7.93
C ILE A 279 -3.31 -0.09 -7.54
N GLY A 280 -2.72 -1.10 -6.90
CA GLY A 280 -3.45 -2.23 -6.34
C GLY A 280 -3.99 -3.23 -7.35
N GLU A 281 -3.30 -3.47 -8.47
CA GLU A 281 -3.78 -4.40 -9.54
C GLU A 281 -4.06 -5.82 -9.04
N SER A 282 -3.45 -6.22 -7.92
CA SER A 282 -3.62 -7.57 -7.34
C SER A 282 -4.76 -7.70 -6.33
N SER A 283 -5.45 -6.60 -6.01
CA SER A 283 -6.60 -6.59 -5.10
C SER A 283 -7.90 -7.03 -5.82
N ASP A 284 -8.97 -7.24 -5.06
CA ASP A 284 -10.33 -7.34 -5.58
C ASP A 284 -10.96 -5.96 -5.76
N VAL A 285 -10.72 -5.05 -4.80
CA VAL A 285 -11.14 -3.64 -4.87
C VAL A 285 -9.97 -2.74 -4.49
N THR A 286 -9.76 -1.66 -5.24
CA THR A 286 -8.80 -0.61 -4.92
C THR A 286 -9.50 0.73 -4.72
N ALA A 287 -9.17 1.46 -3.65
CA ALA A 287 -9.55 2.87 -3.49
C ALA A 287 -8.36 3.82 -3.80
N GLY A 288 -8.63 4.96 -4.41
CA GLY A 288 -7.69 6.06 -4.55
C GLY A 288 -8.38 7.40 -4.31
N ASP A 289 -7.63 8.48 -4.15
CA ASP A 289 -8.20 9.82 -4.17
C ASP A 289 -8.81 10.11 -5.57
N PHE A 290 -10.08 10.53 -5.64
CA PHE A 290 -10.67 11.06 -6.88
C PHE A 290 -10.67 12.59 -6.86
N TRP A 291 -9.46 13.16 -6.90
CA TRP A 291 -9.24 14.60 -6.83
C TRP A 291 -10.12 15.40 -7.77
N ARG A 292 -10.72 16.49 -7.26
CA ARG A 292 -11.19 17.58 -8.11
C ARG A 292 -9.99 18.19 -8.82
N THR A 293 -10.18 18.71 -10.03
CA THR A 293 -9.09 19.37 -10.77
C THR A 293 -9.36 20.84 -10.98
N ASP A 294 -8.28 21.62 -11.01
CA ASP A 294 -8.33 23.00 -11.48
C ASP A 294 -8.51 23.06 -13.02
N ALA A 295 -8.68 24.26 -13.57
CA ALA A 295 -8.84 24.47 -15.01
C ALA A 295 -7.64 23.97 -15.86
N ARG A 296 -6.51 23.58 -15.25
CA ARG A 296 -5.31 23.03 -15.90
C ARG A 296 -5.20 21.52 -15.73
N GLY A 297 -6.17 20.87 -15.10
CA GLY A 297 -6.19 19.43 -14.87
C GLY A 297 -5.28 18.96 -13.72
N TYR A 298 -4.80 19.87 -12.87
CA TYR A 298 -4.04 19.51 -11.67
C TYR A 298 -5.00 19.28 -10.49
N PRO A 299 -4.73 18.28 -9.62
CA PRO A 299 -5.50 18.09 -8.39
C PRO A 299 -5.62 19.36 -7.55
N ASP A 300 -6.85 19.73 -7.23
CA ASP A 300 -7.19 20.74 -6.24
C ASP A 300 -7.15 20.09 -4.85
N PHE A 301 -6.40 20.72 -3.95
CA PHE A 301 -6.20 20.29 -2.56
C PHE A 301 -6.99 21.17 -1.57
N ALA A 302 -7.95 21.96 -2.05
CA ALA A 302 -8.90 22.65 -1.20
C ALA A 302 -9.73 21.65 -0.37
N GLU A 303 -10.00 22.01 0.89
CA GLU A 303 -10.75 21.15 1.80
C GLU A 303 -12.19 20.93 1.33
N GLY A 304 -12.65 19.68 1.41
CA GLY A 304 -14.01 19.31 1.05
C GLY A 304 -14.42 17.95 1.59
N ALA A 305 -15.64 17.52 1.24
CA ALA A 305 -16.08 16.17 1.53
C ALA A 305 -15.30 15.17 0.67
N GLY A 306 -14.70 14.17 1.31
CA GLY A 306 -13.85 13.20 0.63
C GLY A 306 -14.59 12.41 -0.45
N VAL A 307 -13.89 12.13 -1.55
CA VAL A 307 -14.38 11.31 -2.66
C VAL A 307 -13.28 10.36 -3.13
N SER A 308 -13.60 9.08 -3.26
CA SER A 308 -12.67 8.05 -3.70
C SER A 308 -12.96 7.59 -5.13
N ALA A 309 -11.89 7.28 -5.86
CA ALA A 309 -11.96 6.45 -7.05
C ALA A 309 -11.94 5.00 -6.55
N LEU A 310 -13.06 4.29 -6.68
CA LEU A 310 -13.20 2.90 -6.28
C LEU A 310 -13.18 2.01 -7.51
N ILE A 311 -12.18 1.14 -7.61
CA ILE A 311 -11.93 0.31 -8.78
C ILE A 311 -12.14 -1.15 -8.41
N ALA A 312 -13.16 -1.76 -8.99
CA ALA A 312 -13.33 -3.20 -8.98
C ALA A 312 -12.34 -3.83 -9.96
N ARG A 313 -11.39 -4.60 -9.42
CA ARG A 313 -10.35 -5.30 -10.17
C ARG A 313 -10.80 -6.68 -10.62
N THR A 314 -11.67 -7.31 -9.84
CA THR A 314 -12.21 -8.66 -10.09
C THR A 314 -13.73 -8.65 -10.07
N ARG A 315 -14.38 -9.69 -10.62
CA ARG A 315 -15.84 -9.87 -10.50
C ARG A 315 -16.30 -9.95 -9.04
N ARG A 316 -15.53 -10.63 -8.18
CA ARG A 316 -15.75 -10.64 -6.72
C ARG A 316 -15.73 -9.23 -6.12
N GLY A 317 -14.79 -8.39 -6.56
CA GLY A 317 -14.73 -6.99 -6.14
C GLY A 317 -15.90 -6.15 -6.66
N GLN A 318 -16.34 -6.37 -7.89
CA GLN A 318 -17.52 -5.70 -8.45
C GLN A 318 -18.78 -6.05 -7.67
N ASP A 319 -19.01 -7.34 -7.42
CA ASP A 319 -20.13 -7.83 -6.63
C ASP A 319 -20.16 -7.19 -5.23
N LEU A 320 -19.01 -7.19 -4.53
CA LEU A 320 -18.87 -6.53 -3.23
C LEU A 320 -19.32 -5.06 -3.27
N VAL A 321 -18.83 -4.29 -4.25
CA VAL A 321 -19.17 -2.87 -4.38
C VAL A 321 -20.66 -2.68 -4.61
N LEU A 322 -21.27 -3.47 -5.50
CA LEU A 322 -22.69 -3.37 -5.81
C LEU A 322 -23.57 -3.75 -4.61
N ARG A 323 -23.19 -4.79 -3.85
CA ARG A 323 -23.89 -5.18 -2.61
C ARG A 323 -23.74 -4.11 -1.52
N ALA A 324 -22.57 -3.50 -1.38
CA ALA A 324 -22.37 -2.39 -0.44
C ALA A 324 -23.22 -1.15 -0.79
N VAL A 325 -23.38 -0.84 -2.08
CA VAL A 325 -24.30 0.20 -2.56
C VAL A 325 -25.75 -0.16 -2.23
N ALA A 326 -26.17 -1.39 -2.54
CA ALA A 326 -27.53 -1.86 -2.26
C ALA A 326 -27.85 -1.87 -0.75
N ALA A 327 -26.85 -2.11 0.10
CA ALA A 327 -26.95 -2.06 1.55
C ALA A 327 -26.90 -0.63 2.13
N GLY A 328 -26.70 0.40 1.31
CA GLY A 328 -26.61 1.79 1.77
C GLY A 328 -25.34 2.11 2.57
N VAL A 329 -24.27 1.33 2.40
CA VAL A 329 -22.99 1.49 3.11
C VAL A 329 -22.13 2.56 2.42
N ILE A 330 -22.17 2.56 1.09
CA ILE A 330 -21.49 3.54 0.23
C ILE A 330 -22.44 4.04 -0.84
N GLU A 331 -22.23 5.27 -1.29
CA GLU A 331 -22.73 5.76 -2.57
C GLU A 331 -21.63 5.60 -3.61
N ALA A 332 -22.00 5.15 -4.81
CA ALA A 332 -21.06 4.96 -5.92
C ALA A 332 -21.72 5.25 -7.27
N VAL A 333 -21.03 6.04 -8.09
CA VAL A 333 -21.46 6.40 -9.45
C VAL A 333 -20.42 5.88 -10.44
N PRO A 334 -20.79 5.15 -11.51
CA PRO A 334 -19.83 4.68 -12.50
C PRO A 334 -19.07 5.84 -13.17
N ILE A 335 -17.76 5.66 -13.38
CA ILE A 335 -16.89 6.63 -14.06
C ILE A 335 -15.99 5.94 -15.08
N ASP A 336 -15.39 6.72 -15.98
CA ASP A 336 -14.33 6.22 -16.86
C ASP A 336 -13.00 6.08 -16.09
N ILE A 337 -12.25 5.02 -16.36
CA ILE A 337 -10.92 4.85 -15.78
C ILE A 337 -9.94 5.91 -16.28
N ASP A 338 -10.15 6.47 -17.47
CA ASP A 338 -9.33 7.54 -18.01
C ASP A 338 -9.42 8.83 -17.17
N ASP A 339 -10.57 9.09 -16.55
CA ASP A 339 -10.74 10.22 -15.62
C ASP A 339 -9.84 10.04 -14.38
N VAL A 340 -9.83 8.82 -13.81
CA VAL A 340 -8.92 8.46 -12.71
C VAL A 340 -7.46 8.56 -13.16
N ALA A 341 -7.15 8.18 -14.40
CA ALA A 341 -5.80 8.30 -14.94
C ALA A 341 -5.35 9.75 -15.08
N ALA A 342 -6.22 10.64 -15.56
CA ALA A 342 -5.92 12.05 -15.75
C ALA A 342 -5.46 12.73 -14.45
N ILE A 343 -6.13 12.44 -13.34
CA ILE A 343 -5.91 13.09 -12.04
C ILE A 343 -4.82 12.43 -11.17
N GLN A 344 -4.15 11.39 -11.67
CA GLN A 344 -3.13 10.62 -10.93
C GLN A 344 -1.73 10.73 -11.57
N PRO A 345 -1.15 11.93 -11.71
CA PRO A 345 0.12 12.13 -12.43
C PRO A 345 1.28 11.34 -11.82
N LEU A 346 1.35 11.25 -10.49
CA LEU A 346 2.39 10.49 -9.81
C LEU A 346 2.36 9.00 -10.18
N GLN A 347 1.18 8.38 -10.17
CA GLN A 347 1.05 6.95 -10.51
C GLN A 347 1.39 6.70 -11.98
N ARG A 348 0.90 7.56 -12.88
CA ARG A 348 1.24 7.50 -14.32
C ARG A 348 2.75 7.61 -14.55
N GLN A 349 3.40 8.61 -13.97
CA GLN A 349 4.83 8.87 -14.15
C GLN A 349 5.70 7.74 -13.58
N ARG A 350 5.33 7.18 -12.42
CA ARG A 350 6.08 6.06 -11.84
C ARG A 350 6.09 4.85 -12.77
N ARG A 351 4.94 4.54 -13.38
CA ARG A 351 4.81 3.39 -14.27
C ARG A 351 5.54 3.60 -15.60
N SER A 352 5.39 4.77 -16.23
CA SER A 352 6.03 5.07 -17.51
C SER A 352 7.56 5.19 -17.42
N THR A 353 8.09 5.67 -16.28
CA THR A 353 9.54 5.83 -16.08
C THR A 353 10.23 4.59 -15.51
N LEU A 354 9.46 3.56 -15.12
CA LEU A 354 9.99 2.40 -14.41
C LEU A 354 11.03 1.63 -15.22
N ALA A 355 10.84 1.46 -16.52
CA ALA A 355 11.80 0.78 -17.38
C ALA A 355 13.21 1.42 -17.29
N GLY A 356 13.27 2.75 -17.30
CA GLY A 356 14.50 3.51 -17.13
C GLY A 356 15.12 3.31 -15.75
N ARG A 357 14.31 3.35 -14.67
CA ARG A 357 14.80 3.10 -13.29
C ARG A 357 15.42 1.72 -13.18
N LEU A 358 14.77 0.69 -13.73
CA LEU A 358 15.25 -0.68 -13.69
C LEU A 358 16.52 -0.87 -14.51
N ALA A 359 16.62 -0.26 -15.69
CA ALA A 359 17.84 -0.29 -16.49
C ALA A 359 19.01 0.37 -15.76
N GLY A 360 18.81 1.57 -15.22
CA GLY A 360 19.83 2.28 -14.45
C GLY A 360 20.29 1.52 -13.20
N ALA A 361 19.36 0.89 -12.47
CA ALA A 361 19.68 0.07 -11.31
C ALA A 361 20.49 -1.18 -11.68
N ARG A 362 20.12 -1.91 -12.73
CA ARG A 362 20.86 -3.08 -13.22
C ARG A 362 22.28 -2.72 -13.66
N LEU A 363 22.43 -1.63 -14.43
CA LEU A 363 23.74 -1.15 -14.87
C LEU A 363 24.65 -0.75 -13.69
N ALA A 364 24.05 -0.31 -12.57
CA ALA A 364 24.79 0.00 -11.34
C ALA A 364 25.10 -1.24 -10.47
N GLY A 365 24.75 -2.45 -10.93
CA GLY A 365 25.00 -3.70 -10.22
C GLY A 365 23.95 -4.07 -9.16
N ALA A 366 22.80 -3.39 -9.12
CA ALA A 366 21.72 -3.77 -8.22
C ALA A 366 20.89 -4.93 -8.78
N ALA A 367 20.60 -5.91 -7.92
CA ALA A 367 19.55 -6.89 -8.20
C ALA A 367 18.19 -6.17 -8.22
N VAL A 368 17.37 -6.46 -9.23
CA VAL A 368 16.02 -5.89 -9.34
C VAL A 368 14.99 -7.01 -9.53
N PRO A 369 13.76 -6.86 -9.01
CA PRO A 369 12.74 -7.89 -9.17
C PRO A 369 12.25 -8.02 -10.62
N ARG A 370 11.58 -9.14 -10.91
CA ARG A 370 11.00 -9.43 -12.23
C ARG A 370 9.55 -8.96 -12.32
N TYR A 371 9.19 -8.25 -13.39
CA TYR A 371 7.85 -7.66 -13.57
C TYR A 371 7.15 -8.11 -14.87
N PRO A 372 6.86 -9.40 -15.04
CA PRO A 372 6.18 -9.89 -16.24
C PRO A 372 4.75 -9.33 -16.37
N GLY A 373 4.31 -9.13 -17.61
CA GLY A 373 2.95 -8.68 -17.94
C GLY A 373 2.70 -7.16 -17.83
N PHE A 374 3.58 -6.39 -17.17
CA PHE A 374 3.37 -4.95 -16.97
C PHE A 374 3.59 -4.08 -18.22
N GLY A 375 4.05 -4.63 -19.34
CA GLY A 375 4.24 -3.89 -20.59
C GLY A 375 5.24 -2.73 -20.50
N LEU A 376 6.24 -2.80 -19.60
CA LEU A 376 7.11 -1.67 -19.28
C LEU A 376 7.88 -1.09 -20.46
N LEU A 377 8.30 -1.93 -21.42
CA LEU A 377 8.96 -1.46 -22.65
C LEU A 377 7.99 -0.71 -23.57
N ARG A 378 6.74 -1.17 -23.67
CA ARG A 378 5.68 -0.48 -24.41
C ARG A 378 5.36 0.87 -23.77
N LEU A 379 5.31 0.94 -22.44
CA LEU A 379 5.10 2.20 -21.71
C LEU A 379 6.27 3.19 -21.85
N ALA A 380 7.49 2.68 -22.08
CA ALA A 380 8.66 3.50 -22.35
C ALA A 380 8.81 3.89 -23.83
N ALA A 381 8.08 3.23 -24.74
CA ALA A 381 8.12 3.55 -26.16
C ALA A 381 7.66 5.00 -26.39
N GLY A 382 8.35 5.71 -27.28
CA GLY A 382 8.10 7.14 -27.53
C GLY A 382 8.65 8.08 -26.44
N ARG A 383 9.26 7.57 -25.35
CA ARG A 383 9.77 8.37 -24.22
C ARG A 383 11.29 8.28 -24.02
N ALA A 384 12.05 8.01 -25.09
CA ALA A 384 13.48 7.70 -25.02
C ALA A 384 14.31 8.67 -24.16
N ARG A 385 14.08 9.98 -24.30
CA ARG A 385 14.77 11.02 -23.51
C ARG A 385 14.46 10.92 -22.01
N GLU A 386 13.20 10.70 -21.65
CA GLU A 386 12.76 10.54 -20.25
C GLU A 386 13.33 9.24 -19.66
N THR A 387 13.27 8.14 -20.42
CA THR A 387 13.83 6.84 -20.03
C THR A 387 15.34 6.93 -19.78
N TYR A 388 16.10 7.58 -20.68
CA TYR A 388 17.54 7.77 -20.53
C TYR A 388 17.89 8.62 -19.30
N ARG A 389 17.23 9.78 -19.13
CA ARG A 389 17.43 10.65 -17.95
C ARG A 389 17.16 9.90 -16.65
N THR A 390 16.07 9.15 -16.60
CA THR A 390 15.69 8.34 -15.44
C THR A 390 16.71 7.24 -15.17
N ALA A 391 17.20 6.55 -16.20
CA ALA A 391 18.22 5.52 -16.08
C ALA A 391 19.54 6.11 -15.54
N LYS A 392 20.03 7.21 -16.13
CA LYS A 392 21.24 7.91 -15.69
C LYS A 392 21.14 8.38 -14.24
N GLY A 393 20.04 9.03 -13.87
CA GLY A 393 19.81 9.49 -12.50
C GLY A 393 19.73 8.33 -11.50
N THR A 394 19.12 7.22 -11.90
CA THR A 394 19.01 6.03 -11.05
C THR A 394 20.37 5.35 -10.87
N TYR A 395 21.13 5.18 -11.96
CA TYR A 395 22.49 4.63 -11.92
C TYR A 395 23.38 5.39 -10.92
N ARG A 396 23.40 6.73 -11.02
CA ARG A 396 24.19 7.59 -10.11
C ARG A 396 23.81 7.39 -8.65
N ARG A 397 22.51 7.40 -8.33
CA ARG A 397 22.03 7.20 -6.95
C ARG A 397 22.34 5.82 -6.40
N VAL A 398 22.21 4.76 -7.22
CA VAL A 398 22.51 3.39 -6.79
C VAL A 398 24.00 3.20 -6.57
N ARG A 399 24.86 3.74 -7.45
CA ARG A 399 26.33 3.70 -7.27
C ARG A 399 26.75 4.43 -5.98
N ALA A 400 26.24 5.64 -5.76
CA ALA A 400 26.55 6.41 -4.55
C ALA A 400 26.21 5.64 -3.26
N ARG A 401 25.08 4.93 -3.22
CA ARG A 401 24.67 4.10 -2.08
C ARG A 401 25.48 2.83 -1.86
N ARG A 402 26.22 2.36 -2.86
CA ARG A 402 27.06 1.15 -2.79
C ARG A 402 28.54 1.46 -2.58
N SER A 403 28.92 2.73 -2.67
CA SER A 403 30.28 3.22 -2.43
C SER A 403 30.49 3.68 -0.99
N VAL A 404 29.41 3.70 -0.20
CA VAL A 404 29.38 3.77 1.26
C VAL A 404 29.11 2.35 1.74
#